data_AF-A0A4V2QQ32-F1
#
_entry.id   AF-A0A4V2QQ32-F1
#
_cell.length_a   1.000
_cell.length_b   1.000
_cell.length_c   1.000
_cell.angle_alpha   90.00
_cell.angle_beta   90.00
_cell.angle_gamma   90.00
#
_symmetry.space_group_name_H-M   'P 1'
#
loop_
_entity.id
_entity.type
_entity.pdbx_description
1 polymer ?
#
loop_
_entity_poly.entity_id
_entity_poly.type
_entity_poly.pdbx_seq_one_letter_code
_entity_poly.pdbx_strand_id
1 'polypeptide(L)'
;MRAPSFDSMTNSILTRRGALAGIGIAAVAAALPVFPVLSAPIAPRLVKPPRLRAGDTLGLVAPAGFIGDRFGLDEVMTTVRAMGLVPKPAPHMLEREGYLAGSDRTRADDLMAMFADPDVRGVMAVRGGWGCARILPLLDYAKIARNPKLFVGFSDNTALHLAFAARTGVASIHGPNASASWPPAAWANFHALAFEAATPTWQVPEGAGVNLSGRGKDLRTFHGGTARGRLLGGNLSVLSGLVGTPYLPDFTGAVLFLEDTNESEYRIDRMLTQLALAGVFDKVAGVVFGQCTNCTNPDGGFSNFTIYEVLDRQFGGLKVPAFQGLQIGHIAAQASVPVGLPVEIDADAGTMRLLEPAVS
;
A
#
# COMPACT_ATOMS: atom_id res chain seq x y z
N MET A 1 10.52 52.02 -41.55
CA MET A 1 9.38 51.62 -42.42
C MET A 1 9.71 50.26 -43.04
N ARG A 2 8.74 49.55 -43.64
CA ARG A 2 8.90 48.16 -44.13
C ARG A 2 8.66 48.08 -45.65
N ALA A 3 9.17 46.99 -46.26
CA ALA A 3 8.85 46.50 -47.61
C ALA A 3 9.39 47.36 -48.79
N PRO A 4 9.49 46.81 -50.03
CA PRO A 4 9.08 45.46 -50.46
C PRO A 4 10.21 44.57 -51.02
N SER A 5 9.86 43.31 -51.26
CA SER A 5 10.57 42.30 -52.07
C SER A 5 9.98 42.23 -53.49
N PHE A 6 10.76 41.85 -54.50
CA PHE A 6 10.25 41.10 -55.67
C PHE A 6 11.36 40.36 -56.47
N ASP A 7 10.93 39.62 -57.48
CA ASP A 7 11.40 38.31 -57.94
C ASP A 7 12.55 38.21 -58.98
N SER A 8 13.18 37.03 -58.96
CA SER A 8 13.52 36.16 -60.12
C SER A 8 14.73 36.38 -61.06
N MET A 9 15.37 35.24 -61.38
CA MET A 9 15.85 34.74 -62.71
C MET A 9 16.81 35.59 -63.56
N THR A 10 17.85 35.07 -64.24
CA THR A 10 18.63 33.79 -64.28
C THR A 10 20.07 34.17 -64.77
N ASN A 11 21.01 33.39 -65.33
CA ASN A 11 21.13 32.00 -65.85
C ASN A 11 22.63 31.62 -65.99
N SER A 12 22.92 30.42 -66.53
CA SER A 12 24.22 30.00 -67.11
C SER A 12 25.38 29.73 -66.11
N ILE A 13 26.24 28.71 -66.28
CA ILE A 13 26.32 27.63 -67.29
C ILE A 13 26.82 26.34 -66.61
N LEU A 14 26.45 25.18 -67.18
CA LEU A 14 26.89 23.85 -66.74
C LEU A 14 27.78 23.20 -67.82
N THR A 15 28.91 22.61 -67.43
CA THR A 15 29.73 21.75 -68.30
C THR A 15 30.10 20.43 -67.58
N ARG A 16 30.18 19.33 -68.34
CA ARG A 16 30.36 17.95 -67.83
C ARG A 16 31.75 17.40 -68.17
N ARG A 17 32.50 16.92 -67.15
CA ARG A 17 33.55 15.87 -67.13
C ARG A 17 34.35 16.03 -65.83
N GLY A 18 34.62 15.01 -65.01
CA GLY A 18 34.14 13.61 -64.97
C GLY A 18 34.81 12.80 -63.84
N ALA A 19 34.22 11.66 -63.47
CA ALA A 19 34.79 10.58 -62.65
C ALA A 19 35.27 10.87 -61.18
N LEU A 20 34.36 10.58 -60.24
CA LEU A 20 34.55 9.64 -59.10
C LEU A 20 35.93 9.48 -58.42
N ALA A 21 36.03 9.91 -57.16
CA ALA A 21 36.63 9.12 -56.06
C ALA A 21 36.15 9.62 -54.68
N GLY A 22 35.87 8.69 -53.74
CA GLY A 22 35.92 8.98 -52.30
C GLY A 22 34.74 9.70 -51.62
N ILE A 23 33.50 9.20 -51.71
CA ILE A 23 32.48 9.55 -50.70
C ILE A 23 32.74 8.73 -49.43
N GLY A 24 33.39 9.33 -48.45
CA GLY A 24 33.52 8.76 -47.10
C GLY A 24 32.20 8.86 -46.34
N ILE A 25 31.29 7.89 -46.53
CA ILE A 25 30.07 7.79 -45.71
C ILE A 25 30.46 7.34 -44.30
N ALA A 26 30.70 8.31 -43.41
CA ALA A 26 30.77 8.08 -41.99
C ALA A 26 29.35 7.71 -41.48
N ALA A 27 29.01 6.43 -41.57
CA ALA A 27 27.75 5.90 -41.07
C ALA A 27 27.75 5.94 -39.54
N VAL A 28 27.35 7.07 -38.97
CA VAL A 28 27.04 7.21 -37.55
C VAL A 28 25.79 6.37 -37.28
N ALA A 29 26.01 5.10 -36.96
CA ALA A 29 24.99 4.22 -36.45
C ALA A 29 24.48 4.81 -35.13
N ALA A 30 23.31 5.45 -35.18
CA ALA A 30 22.62 5.95 -34.01
C ALA A 30 22.20 4.76 -33.15
N ALA A 31 23.08 4.36 -32.24
CA ALA A 31 22.82 3.35 -31.23
C ALA A 31 21.77 3.91 -30.25
N LEU A 32 20.49 3.79 -30.64
CA LEU A 32 19.37 4.00 -29.75
C LEU A 32 19.61 3.13 -28.51
N PRO A 33 19.55 3.69 -27.28
CA PRO A 33 19.71 2.89 -26.09
C PRO A 33 18.58 1.86 -26.06
N VAL A 34 18.93 0.59 -26.29
CA VAL A 34 18.04 -0.54 -26.06
C VAL A 34 17.92 -0.69 -24.55
N PHE A 35 17.08 0.16 -23.95
CA PHE A 35 16.60 -0.05 -22.61
C PHE A 35 16.03 -1.47 -22.58
N PRO A 36 16.52 -2.36 -21.68
CA PRO A 36 15.96 -3.68 -21.57
C PRO A 36 14.49 -3.50 -21.21
N VAL A 37 13.59 -4.00 -22.06
CA VAL A 37 12.18 -4.10 -21.70
C VAL A 37 12.14 -5.03 -20.50
N LEU A 38 11.98 -4.45 -19.32
CA LEU A 38 11.74 -5.19 -18.09
C LEU A 38 10.41 -5.91 -18.27
N SER A 39 10.48 -7.17 -18.70
CA SER A 39 9.33 -8.06 -18.73
C SER A 39 8.62 -7.95 -17.39
N ALA A 40 7.37 -7.50 -17.42
CA ALA A 40 6.59 -7.28 -16.21
C ALA A 40 6.66 -8.56 -15.36
N PRO A 41 7.17 -8.50 -14.11
CA PRO A 41 7.38 -9.70 -13.32
C PRO A 41 6.03 -10.38 -13.12
N ILE A 42 5.95 -11.65 -13.52
CA ILE A 42 4.73 -12.45 -13.38
C ILE A 42 4.33 -12.40 -11.90
N ALA A 43 3.14 -11.86 -11.62
CA ALA A 43 2.67 -11.61 -10.26
C ALA A 43 2.78 -12.90 -9.43
N PRO A 44 3.44 -12.89 -8.26
CA PRO A 44 3.63 -14.10 -7.47
C PRO A 44 2.30 -14.78 -7.15
N ARG A 45 2.27 -16.11 -7.29
CA ARG A 45 1.12 -16.92 -6.87
C ARG A 45 0.84 -16.66 -5.39
N LEU A 46 -0.44 -16.44 -5.05
CA LEU A 46 -0.89 -16.28 -3.68
C LEU A 46 -0.46 -17.48 -2.80
N VAL A 47 0.22 -17.19 -1.70
CA VAL A 47 0.60 -18.12 -0.65
C VAL A 47 -0.11 -17.68 0.63
N LYS A 48 -0.97 -18.55 1.17
CA LYS A 48 -1.62 -18.30 2.47
C LYS A 48 -0.72 -18.80 3.59
N PRO A 49 -0.43 -18.00 4.62
CA PRO A 49 0.27 -18.48 5.81
C PRO A 49 -0.66 -19.38 6.65
N PRO A 50 -0.10 -20.20 7.55
CA PRO A 50 -0.88 -20.97 8.51
C PRO A 50 -1.72 -20.07 9.42
N ARG A 51 -2.91 -20.54 9.81
CA ARG A 51 -3.71 -19.90 10.87
C ARG A 51 -2.99 -19.92 12.22
N LEU A 52 -3.27 -18.91 13.04
CA LEU A 52 -2.89 -18.85 14.44
C LEU A 52 -3.79 -19.75 15.30
N ARG A 53 -3.25 -20.18 16.45
CA ARG A 53 -3.95 -20.98 17.46
C ARG A 53 -3.58 -20.50 18.86
N ALA A 54 -4.42 -20.78 19.86
CA ALA A 54 -4.04 -20.54 21.25
C ALA A 54 -2.77 -21.34 21.60
N GLY A 55 -1.79 -20.67 22.20
CA GLY A 55 -0.46 -21.21 22.48
C GLY A 55 0.57 -21.05 21.34
N ASP A 56 0.19 -20.58 20.15
CA ASP A 56 1.15 -20.29 19.08
C ASP A 56 2.10 -19.13 19.46
N THR A 57 3.37 -19.22 19.05
CA THR A 57 4.36 -18.15 19.26
C THR A 57 4.19 -17.03 18.24
N LEU A 58 3.99 -15.79 18.72
CA LEU A 58 3.93 -14.58 17.91
C LEU A 58 5.25 -13.81 18.02
N GLY A 59 5.96 -13.68 16.90
CA GLY A 59 7.17 -12.87 16.80
C GLY A 59 6.82 -11.39 16.80
N LEU A 60 7.47 -10.60 17.67
CA LEU A 60 7.26 -9.15 17.77
C LEU A 60 8.46 -8.41 17.20
N VAL A 61 8.20 -7.50 16.26
CA VAL A 61 9.21 -6.78 15.47
C VAL A 61 8.96 -5.27 15.46
N ALA A 62 10.02 -4.49 15.35
CA ALA A 62 9.96 -3.03 15.20
C ALA A 62 10.60 -2.61 13.85
N PRO A 63 9.94 -2.88 12.70
CA PRO A 63 10.51 -2.58 11.39
C PRO A 63 10.55 -1.08 11.05
N ALA A 64 10.02 -0.21 11.92
CA ALA A 64 9.87 1.22 11.74
C ALA A 64 10.40 2.00 12.96
N GLY A 65 9.51 2.64 13.72
CA GLY A 65 9.84 3.39 14.93
C GLY A 65 10.10 2.49 16.15
N PHE A 66 10.89 3.01 17.09
CA PHE A 66 11.24 2.35 18.36
C PHE A 66 10.05 2.26 19.35
N ILE A 67 10.05 1.25 20.21
CA ILE A 67 9.19 1.21 21.41
C ILE A 67 9.88 1.99 22.53
N GLY A 68 9.10 2.74 23.34
CA GLY A 68 9.65 3.78 24.22
C GLY A 68 10.71 3.28 25.21
N ASP A 69 10.42 2.17 25.87
CA ASP A 69 11.26 1.51 26.86
C ASP A 69 10.82 0.04 27.06
N ARG A 70 11.33 -0.60 28.12
CA ARG A 70 10.95 -1.96 28.52
C ARG A 70 9.49 -2.06 29.02
N PHE A 71 8.96 -1.04 29.69
CA PHE A 71 7.61 -1.06 30.23
C PHE A 71 6.58 -1.14 29.08
N GLY A 72 6.74 -0.31 28.05
CA GLY A 72 5.90 -0.39 26.84
C GLY A 72 6.01 -1.74 26.11
N LEU A 73 7.19 -2.38 26.14
CA LEU A 73 7.35 -3.74 25.60
C LEU A 73 6.64 -4.80 26.46
N ASP A 74 6.67 -4.67 27.78
CA ASP A 74 5.95 -5.56 28.70
C ASP A 74 4.41 -5.39 28.59
N GLU A 75 3.91 -4.18 28.32
CA GLU A 75 2.51 -3.93 27.95
C GLU A 75 2.13 -4.64 26.65
N VAL A 76 2.93 -4.48 25.58
CA VAL A 76 2.71 -5.17 24.29
C VAL A 76 2.72 -6.69 24.47
N MET A 77 3.67 -7.24 25.21
CA MET A 77 3.71 -8.68 25.50
C MET A 77 2.50 -9.13 26.33
N THR A 78 1.93 -8.26 27.17
CA THR A 78 0.72 -8.56 27.95
C THR A 78 -0.53 -8.58 27.05
N THR A 79 -0.65 -7.66 26.10
CA THR A 79 -1.67 -7.71 25.03
C THR A 79 -1.61 -9.03 24.26
N VAL A 80 -0.42 -9.47 23.83
CA VAL A 80 -0.25 -10.74 23.09
C VAL A 80 -0.63 -11.96 23.94
N ARG A 81 -0.33 -11.97 25.25
CA ARG A 81 -0.80 -13.03 26.16
C ARG A 81 -2.32 -13.02 26.31
N ALA A 82 -2.96 -11.84 26.32
CA ALA A 82 -4.42 -11.71 26.34
C ALA A 82 -5.09 -12.19 25.03
N MET A 83 -4.38 -12.16 23.89
CA MET A 83 -4.78 -12.83 22.64
C MET A 83 -4.66 -14.37 22.68
N GLY A 84 -4.18 -14.94 23.80
CA GLY A 84 -3.92 -16.38 23.93
C GLY A 84 -2.64 -16.86 23.24
N LEU A 85 -1.72 -15.95 22.89
CA LEU A 85 -0.48 -16.24 22.16
C LEU A 85 0.77 -16.10 23.06
N VAL A 86 1.87 -16.73 22.65
CA VAL A 86 3.17 -16.60 23.34
C VAL A 86 3.99 -15.49 22.66
N PRO A 87 4.24 -14.34 23.29
CA PRO A 87 5.07 -13.28 22.70
C PRO A 87 6.54 -13.67 22.67
N LYS A 88 7.18 -13.48 21.50
CA LYS A 88 8.64 -13.61 21.32
C LYS A 88 9.19 -12.30 20.74
N PRO A 89 9.73 -11.38 21.56
CA PRO A 89 10.37 -10.17 21.04
C PRO A 89 11.61 -10.53 20.23
N ALA A 90 11.83 -9.82 19.13
CA ALA A 90 13.08 -9.91 18.37
C ALA A 90 14.27 -9.37 19.20
N PRO A 91 15.52 -9.76 18.88
CA PRO A 91 16.68 -9.49 19.75
C PRO A 91 16.94 -8.02 20.08
N HIS A 92 16.67 -7.10 19.15
CA HIS A 92 17.06 -5.69 19.25
C HIS A 92 15.87 -4.75 19.47
N MET A 93 14.74 -5.27 19.97
CA MET A 93 13.48 -4.53 20.16
C MET A 93 13.55 -3.26 21.03
N LEU A 94 14.64 -3.02 21.76
CA LEU A 94 14.89 -1.83 22.56
C LEU A 94 16.01 -0.91 21.99
N GLU A 95 16.53 -1.20 20.80
CA GLU A 95 17.45 -0.30 20.10
C GLU A 95 16.75 0.95 19.55
N ARG A 96 17.52 2.03 19.40
CA ARG A 96 17.02 3.31 18.89
C ARG A 96 18.08 4.06 18.10
N GLU A 97 17.72 4.50 16.89
CA GLU A 97 18.53 5.39 16.06
C GLU A 97 17.66 6.60 15.66
N GLY A 98 17.70 7.67 16.48
CA GLY A 98 16.85 8.85 16.32
C GLY A 98 15.36 8.56 16.51
N TYR A 99 14.64 8.35 15.39
CA TYR A 99 13.23 7.93 15.35
C TYR A 99 13.04 6.44 14.99
N LEU A 100 14.10 5.74 14.54
CA LEU A 100 14.07 4.33 14.15
C LEU A 100 14.30 3.40 15.34
N ALA A 101 13.81 2.16 15.26
CA ALA A 101 14.12 1.06 16.19
C ALA A 101 15.51 0.43 15.92
N GLY A 102 16.56 1.25 16.03
CA GLY A 102 17.91 0.86 15.62
C GLY A 102 18.11 0.90 14.09
N SER A 103 19.27 0.40 13.66
CA SER A 103 19.76 0.58 12.29
C SER A 103 18.90 -0.15 11.25
N ASP A 104 19.03 0.25 9.97
CA ASP A 104 18.38 -0.44 8.84
C ASP A 104 18.73 -1.93 8.79
N ARG A 105 19.98 -2.26 9.14
CA ARG A 105 20.45 -3.65 9.22
C ARG A 105 19.84 -4.39 10.42
N THR A 106 19.83 -3.77 11.60
CA THR A 106 19.20 -4.31 12.82
C THR A 106 17.74 -4.70 12.55
N ARG A 107 16.95 -3.75 12.02
CA ARG A 107 15.51 -3.92 11.78
C ARG A 107 15.19 -4.95 10.69
N ALA A 108 16.09 -5.11 9.70
CA ALA A 108 16.00 -6.17 8.70
C ALA A 108 16.31 -7.55 9.31
N ASP A 109 17.38 -7.67 10.09
CA ASP A 109 17.79 -8.95 10.69
C ASP A 109 16.79 -9.42 11.76
N ASP A 110 16.21 -8.53 12.56
CA ASP A 110 15.14 -8.86 13.52
C ASP A 110 13.87 -9.40 12.82
N LEU A 111 13.47 -8.80 11.70
CA LEU A 111 12.36 -9.30 10.88
C LEU A 111 12.69 -10.65 10.26
N MET A 112 13.89 -10.80 9.69
CA MET A 112 14.34 -12.05 9.07
C MET A 112 14.55 -13.17 10.08
N ALA A 113 14.90 -12.87 11.34
CA ALA A 113 14.96 -13.82 12.43
C ALA A 113 13.57 -14.40 12.74
N MET A 114 12.55 -13.56 12.89
CA MET A 114 11.18 -14.04 13.13
C MET A 114 10.62 -14.86 11.95
N PHE A 115 11.03 -14.59 10.72
CA PHE A 115 10.71 -15.45 9.56
C PHE A 115 11.54 -16.75 9.49
N ALA A 116 12.77 -16.76 10.02
CA ALA A 116 13.65 -17.93 10.02
C ALA A 116 13.34 -18.97 11.11
N ASP A 117 12.80 -18.52 12.23
CA ASP A 117 12.59 -19.30 13.46
C ASP A 117 11.44 -20.31 13.31
N PRO A 118 11.62 -21.63 13.48
CA PRO A 118 10.55 -22.61 13.23
C PRO A 118 9.41 -22.55 14.26
N ASP A 119 9.64 -22.01 15.46
CA ASP A 119 8.64 -21.95 16.53
C ASP A 119 7.67 -20.78 16.34
N VAL A 120 8.13 -19.69 15.71
CA VAL A 120 7.32 -18.49 15.41
C VAL A 120 6.29 -18.78 14.32
N ARG A 121 5.01 -18.56 14.63
CA ARG A 121 3.84 -18.92 13.81
C ARG A 121 3.28 -17.73 13.02
N GLY A 122 3.28 -16.55 13.64
CA GLY A 122 2.97 -15.26 13.02
C GLY A 122 3.96 -14.19 13.45
N VAL A 123 3.95 -13.05 12.77
CA VAL A 123 4.83 -11.92 13.04
C VAL A 123 3.99 -10.64 13.11
N MET A 124 4.07 -9.89 14.20
CA MET A 124 3.31 -8.64 14.36
C MET A 124 4.27 -7.47 14.59
N ALA A 125 4.09 -6.42 13.79
CA ALA A 125 4.79 -5.16 14.02
C ALA A 125 4.26 -4.50 15.30
N VAL A 126 5.15 -4.08 16.21
CA VAL A 126 4.70 -3.42 17.44
C VAL A 126 4.15 -2.03 17.16
N ARG A 127 4.68 -1.32 16.15
CA ARG A 127 4.18 -0.02 15.67
C ARG A 127 4.54 0.24 14.21
N GLY A 128 3.92 1.27 13.63
CA GLY A 128 4.40 1.98 12.45
C GLY A 128 5.28 3.18 12.83
N GLY A 129 5.35 4.17 11.93
CA GLY A 129 6.18 5.37 12.07
C GLY A 129 6.79 5.73 10.73
N TRP A 130 8.11 5.57 10.62
CA TRP A 130 8.84 5.61 9.35
C TRP A 130 10.02 4.65 9.47
N GLY A 131 10.34 3.93 8.39
CA GLY A 131 11.53 3.08 8.31
C GLY A 131 11.35 1.76 7.56
N CYS A 132 10.12 1.27 7.34
CA CYS A 132 9.88 -0.01 6.66
C CYS A 132 10.39 0.00 5.21
N ALA A 133 10.20 1.10 4.48
CA ALA A 133 10.70 1.24 3.11
C ALA A 133 12.23 1.11 3.00
N ARG A 134 12.98 1.51 4.05
CA ARG A 134 14.45 1.46 4.08
C ARG A 134 15.00 0.03 4.16
N ILE A 135 14.27 -0.90 4.78
CA ILE A 135 14.75 -2.28 5.00
C ILE A 135 14.43 -3.24 3.84
N LEU A 136 13.56 -2.85 2.91
CA LEU A 136 13.14 -3.71 1.79
C LEU A 136 14.30 -4.29 0.96
N PRO A 137 15.39 -3.54 0.64
CA PRO A 137 16.54 -4.09 -0.08
C PRO A 137 17.37 -5.12 0.70
N LEU A 138 17.12 -5.28 2.01
CA LEU A 138 17.89 -6.13 2.92
C LEU A 138 17.18 -7.47 3.23
N LEU A 139 15.93 -7.67 2.76
CA LEU A 139 15.11 -8.83 3.09
C LEU A 139 15.34 -10.01 2.11
N ASP A 140 15.51 -11.21 2.65
CA ASP A 140 15.49 -12.45 1.84
C ASP A 140 14.04 -12.88 1.58
N TYR A 141 13.46 -12.30 0.52
CA TYR A 141 12.13 -12.66 0.03
C TYR A 141 11.99 -14.14 -0.34
N ALA A 142 13.05 -14.83 -0.75
CA ALA A 142 12.98 -16.27 -1.04
C ALA A 142 12.86 -17.10 0.24
N LYS A 143 13.52 -16.68 1.33
CA LYS A 143 13.35 -17.28 2.66
C LYS A 143 11.97 -16.96 3.26
N ILE A 144 11.43 -15.76 3.06
CA ILE A 144 10.05 -15.41 3.44
C ILE A 144 9.04 -16.30 2.68
N ALA A 145 9.20 -16.46 1.36
CA ALA A 145 8.31 -17.31 0.55
C ALA A 145 8.37 -18.80 0.92
N ARG A 146 9.53 -19.29 1.39
CA ARG A 146 9.71 -20.67 1.90
C ARG A 146 9.17 -20.88 3.31
N ASN A 147 9.05 -19.82 4.11
CA ASN A 147 8.57 -19.85 5.49
C ASN A 147 7.38 -18.87 5.63
N PRO A 148 6.24 -19.12 4.96
CA PRO A 148 5.11 -18.20 4.96
C PRO A 148 4.50 -18.12 6.36
N LYS A 149 4.43 -16.90 6.90
CA LYS A 149 3.89 -16.59 8.23
C LYS A 149 2.95 -15.41 8.13
N LEU A 150 1.94 -15.37 8.99
CA LEU A 150 0.98 -14.27 9.01
C LEU A 150 1.66 -13.02 9.56
N PHE A 151 1.95 -12.06 8.67
CA PHE A 151 2.44 -10.75 9.06
C PHE A 151 1.28 -9.78 9.32
N VAL A 152 1.35 -9.02 10.42
CA VAL A 152 0.28 -8.12 10.88
C VAL A 152 0.84 -6.75 11.25
N GLY A 153 0.16 -5.69 10.82
CA GLY A 153 0.42 -4.30 11.21
C GLY A 153 -0.20 -3.31 10.22
N PHE A 154 -0.06 -2.00 10.45
CA PHE A 154 -0.57 -0.95 9.56
C PHE A 154 0.34 0.28 9.52
N SER A 155 -0.11 1.38 8.90
CA SER A 155 0.68 2.60 8.69
C SER A 155 1.91 2.28 7.81
N ASP A 156 3.11 2.69 8.22
CA ASP A 156 4.41 2.37 7.57
C ASP A 156 4.62 0.88 7.21
N ASN A 157 3.99 -0.04 7.95
CA ASN A 157 4.02 -1.48 7.63
C ASN A 157 3.37 -1.82 6.27
N THR A 158 2.62 -0.89 5.67
CA THR A 158 2.16 -0.95 4.27
C THR A 158 3.31 -1.24 3.30
N ALA A 159 4.52 -0.72 3.56
CA ALA A 159 5.68 -1.00 2.71
C ALA A 159 6.08 -2.48 2.72
N LEU A 160 5.92 -3.18 3.85
CA LEU A 160 6.14 -4.63 3.95
C LEU A 160 5.02 -5.41 3.29
N HIS A 161 3.76 -5.04 3.52
CA HIS A 161 2.58 -5.68 2.90
C HIS A 161 2.65 -5.67 1.36
N LEU A 162 2.96 -4.50 0.78
CA LEU A 162 3.11 -4.34 -0.67
C LEU A 162 4.33 -5.12 -1.19
N ALA A 163 5.46 -5.08 -0.49
CA ALA A 163 6.64 -5.85 -0.86
C ALA A 163 6.40 -7.37 -0.84
N PHE A 164 5.64 -7.90 0.14
CA PHE A 164 5.27 -9.33 0.15
C PHE A 164 4.34 -9.67 -1.02
N ALA A 165 3.30 -8.86 -1.25
CA ALA A 165 2.40 -9.03 -2.39
C ALA A 165 3.12 -8.96 -3.77
N ALA A 166 4.21 -8.19 -3.85
CA ALA A 166 5.03 -8.02 -5.06
C ALA A 166 6.14 -9.08 -5.24
N ARG A 167 6.71 -9.61 -4.14
CA ARG A 167 7.95 -10.41 -4.17
C ARG A 167 7.84 -11.84 -3.69
N THR A 168 6.79 -12.19 -2.95
CA THR A 168 6.61 -13.54 -2.37
C THR A 168 5.22 -14.13 -2.64
N GLY A 169 4.21 -13.27 -2.80
CA GLY A 169 2.81 -13.68 -2.86
C GLY A 169 2.24 -14.10 -1.51
N VAL A 170 3.03 -14.02 -0.43
CA VAL A 170 2.59 -14.34 0.94
C VAL A 170 1.58 -13.29 1.40
N ALA A 171 0.39 -13.75 1.77
CA ALA A 171 -0.65 -12.89 2.32
C ALA A 171 -0.30 -12.37 3.71
N SER A 172 -0.74 -11.15 3.99
CA SER A 172 -0.59 -10.47 5.28
C SER A 172 -1.90 -9.80 5.68
N ILE A 173 -1.99 -9.27 6.90
CA ILE A 173 -3.14 -8.48 7.37
C ILE A 173 -2.70 -7.04 7.62
N HIS A 174 -3.32 -6.11 6.91
CA HIS A 174 -3.32 -4.70 7.27
C HIS A 174 -4.33 -4.51 8.41
N GLY A 175 -3.86 -4.25 9.62
CA GLY A 175 -4.67 -4.18 10.84
C GLY A 175 -3.84 -3.68 12.03
N PRO A 176 -4.41 -3.61 13.25
CA PRO A 176 -3.76 -2.95 14.37
C PRO A 176 -2.37 -3.52 14.69
N ASN A 177 -1.44 -2.64 15.06
CA ASN A 177 -0.10 -3.02 15.51
C ASN A 177 -0.15 -3.59 16.94
N ALA A 178 0.90 -4.27 17.40
CA ALA A 178 0.88 -4.89 18.74
C ALA A 178 0.79 -3.88 19.90
N SER A 179 1.22 -2.62 19.69
CA SER A 179 1.05 -1.51 20.65
C SER A 179 -0.16 -0.60 20.37
N ALA A 180 -1.06 -1.01 19.48
CA ALA A 180 -2.34 -0.33 19.28
C ALA A 180 -3.33 -0.72 20.40
N SER A 181 -4.41 0.04 20.56
CA SER A 181 -5.55 -0.39 21.35
C SER A 181 -6.31 -1.51 20.61
N TRP A 182 -6.75 -2.52 21.36
CA TRP A 182 -7.48 -3.68 20.83
C TRP A 182 -8.90 -3.74 21.44
N PRO A 183 -9.81 -2.81 21.07
CA PRO A 183 -11.20 -2.89 21.51
C PRO A 183 -11.89 -4.14 20.92
N PRO A 184 -13.00 -4.62 21.53
CA PRO A 184 -13.62 -5.89 21.16
C PRO A 184 -13.95 -6.05 19.67
N ALA A 185 -14.35 -4.98 18.98
CA ALA A 185 -14.63 -5.02 17.54
C ALA A 185 -13.37 -5.27 16.67
N ALA A 186 -12.26 -4.60 16.98
CA ALA A 186 -11.00 -4.78 16.26
C ALA A 186 -10.39 -6.17 16.53
N TRP A 187 -10.44 -6.60 17.80
CA TRP A 187 -10.01 -7.96 18.18
C TRP A 187 -10.87 -9.04 17.51
N ALA A 188 -12.20 -8.96 17.55
CA ALA A 188 -13.07 -9.96 16.94
C ALA A 188 -12.87 -10.06 15.41
N ASN A 189 -12.69 -8.92 14.73
CA ASN A 189 -12.42 -8.92 13.28
C ASN A 189 -11.06 -9.52 12.93
N PHE A 190 -10.02 -9.26 13.73
CA PHE A 190 -8.72 -9.92 13.57
C PHE A 190 -8.78 -11.42 13.88
N HIS A 191 -9.44 -11.82 14.98
CA HIS A 191 -9.57 -13.21 15.40
C HIS A 191 -10.26 -14.08 14.33
N ALA A 192 -11.36 -13.56 13.77
CA ALA A 192 -12.09 -14.19 12.67
C ALA A 192 -11.19 -14.46 11.45
N LEU A 193 -10.33 -13.51 11.05
CA LEU A 193 -9.38 -13.71 9.95
C LEU A 193 -8.25 -14.67 10.30
N ALA A 194 -7.59 -14.46 11.45
CA ALA A 194 -6.28 -15.03 11.75
C ALA A 194 -6.33 -16.42 12.41
N PHE A 195 -7.39 -16.72 13.16
CA PHE A 195 -7.55 -17.98 13.91
C PHE A 195 -8.65 -18.86 13.29
N GLU A 196 -9.85 -18.28 13.10
CA GLU A 196 -11.02 -19.01 12.58
C GLU A 196 -10.92 -19.25 11.07
N ALA A 197 -10.20 -18.39 10.35
CA ALA A 197 -10.10 -18.36 8.89
C ALA A 197 -11.45 -18.06 8.20
N ALA A 198 -12.23 -17.17 8.80
CA ALA A 198 -13.50 -16.70 8.28
C ALA A 198 -13.34 -15.81 7.04
N THR A 199 -14.44 -15.65 6.29
CA THR A 199 -14.55 -14.77 5.12
C THR A 199 -15.58 -13.66 5.40
N PRO A 200 -15.22 -12.61 6.16
CA PRO A 200 -16.17 -11.58 6.55
C PRO A 200 -16.57 -10.65 5.40
N THR A 201 -17.72 -9.99 5.58
CA THR A 201 -18.09 -8.77 4.85
C THR A 201 -17.89 -7.57 5.77
N TRP A 202 -17.00 -6.65 5.38
CA TRP A 202 -16.93 -5.31 5.96
C TRP A 202 -17.99 -4.42 5.27
N GLN A 203 -18.67 -3.59 6.06
CA GLN A 203 -19.74 -2.69 5.64
C GLN A 203 -19.42 -1.30 6.19
N VAL A 204 -19.67 -0.24 5.43
CA VAL A 204 -19.64 1.14 5.96
C VAL A 204 -20.70 1.24 7.06
N PRO A 205 -20.37 1.65 8.29
CA PRO A 205 -21.32 1.74 9.39
C PRO A 205 -22.55 2.58 9.04
N GLU A 206 -23.70 2.17 9.57
CA GLU A 206 -24.90 2.99 9.60
C GLU A 206 -24.88 3.85 10.87
N GLY A 207 -25.21 5.14 10.74
CA GLY A 207 -25.16 6.09 11.84
C GLY A 207 -26.04 5.65 13.02
N ALA A 208 -25.44 5.53 14.21
CA ALA A 208 -26.13 4.96 15.37
C ALA A 208 -27.20 5.92 15.94
N GLY A 209 -28.48 5.60 15.73
CA GLY A 209 -29.62 6.26 16.37
C GLY A 209 -30.64 6.81 15.37
N VAL A 210 -31.50 7.72 15.85
CA VAL A 210 -32.45 8.43 14.97
C VAL A 210 -31.68 9.45 14.14
N ASN A 211 -31.74 9.32 12.81
CA ASN A 211 -31.11 10.26 11.90
C ASN A 211 -31.88 11.60 11.81
N LEU A 212 -31.72 12.43 12.84
CA LEU A 212 -32.29 13.78 12.90
C LEU A 212 -31.70 14.74 11.86
N SER A 213 -30.61 14.35 11.18
CA SER A 213 -29.90 15.19 10.19
C SER A 213 -30.37 14.99 8.75
N GLY A 214 -31.04 13.87 8.46
CA GLY A 214 -31.37 13.41 7.10
C GLY A 214 -30.16 12.95 6.25
N ARG A 215 -28.92 13.10 6.73
CA ARG A 215 -27.70 12.65 6.05
C ARG A 215 -27.52 11.15 6.27
N GLY A 216 -27.27 10.37 5.22
CA GLY A 216 -27.39 8.91 5.24
C GLY A 216 -26.32 8.16 6.06
N LYS A 217 -25.94 6.96 5.60
CA LYS A 217 -24.73 6.27 6.11
C LYS A 217 -23.51 7.17 5.89
N ASP A 218 -22.39 6.90 6.57
CA ASP A 218 -21.08 7.50 6.27
C ASP A 218 -20.47 6.97 4.94
N LEU A 219 -21.31 6.39 4.07
CA LEU A 219 -20.97 5.89 2.74
C LEU A 219 -21.00 7.05 1.76
N ARG A 220 -19.89 7.21 1.03
CA ARG A 220 -19.81 8.13 -0.10
C ARG A 220 -19.38 7.36 -1.34
N THR A 221 -20.29 7.20 -2.28
CA THR A 221 -20.06 6.52 -3.56
C THR A 221 -19.61 7.54 -4.61
N PHE A 222 -18.42 7.36 -5.18
CA PHE A 222 -17.90 8.17 -6.28
C PHE A 222 -18.32 7.59 -7.64
N HIS A 223 -18.36 6.26 -7.73
CA HIS A 223 -18.88 5.51 -8.87
C HIS A 223 -19.49 4.20 -8.35
N GLY A 224 -20.73 3.89 -8.75
CA GLY A 224 -21.46 2.70 -8.31
C GLY A 224 -20.99 1.38 -8.93
N GLY A 225 -21.72 0.32 -8.65
CA GLY A 225 -21.52 -1.04 -9.16
C GLY A 225 -20.67 -1.94 -8.26
N THR A 226 -20.38 -3.15 -8.77
CA THR A 226 -19.61 -4.18 -8.07
C THR A 226 -18.34 -4.56 -8.82
N ALA A 227 -17.29 -4.93 -8.09
CA ALA A 227 -16.01 -5.34 -8.65
C ALA A 227 -15.38 -6.49 -7.86
N ARG A 228 -14.50 -7.25 -8.51
CA ARG A 228 -13.70 -8.31 -7.88
C ARG A 228 -12.24 -8.17 -8.26
N GLY A 229 -11.35 -8.43 -7.32
CA GLY A 229 -9.90 -8.32 -7.54
C GLY A 229 -9.11 -8.69 -6.29
N ARG A 230 -7.78 -8.78 -6.42
CA ARG A 230 -6.89 -8.90 -5.24
C ARG A 230 -6.91 -7.59 -4.47
N LEU A 231 -7.14 -7.63 -3.16
CA LEU A 231 -7.05 -6.46 -2.30
C LEU A 231 -5.58 -6.05 -2.13
N LEU A 232 -5.19 -4.91 -2.68
CA LEU A 232 -3.84 -4.35 -2.60
C LEU A 232 -3.94 -2.89 -2.16
N GLY A 233 -3.03 -2.42 -1.30
CA GLY A 233 -3.18 -1.08 -0.75
C GLY A 233 -2.61 -0.91 0.66
N GLY A 234 -3.12 0.09 1.36
CA GLY A 234 -2.75 0.46 2.72
C GLY A 234 -2.68 1.97 2.89
N ASN A 235 -1.67 2.42 3.63
CA ASN A 235 -1.42 3.84 3.85
C ASN A 235 -1.00 4.54 2.53
N LEU A 236 -1.69 5.62 2.14
CA LEU A 236 -1.46 6.34 0.88
C LEU A 236 -0.07 6.99 0.81
N SER A 237 0.38 7.64 1.87
CA SER A 237 1.72 8.25 1.96
C SER A 237 2.83 7.21 1.76
N VAL A 238 2.71 6.04 2.40
CA VAL A 238 3.69 4.95 2.28
C VAL A 238 3.62 4.26 0.92
N LEU A 239 2.42 4.05 0.37
CA LEU A 239 2.22 3.43 -0.94
C LEU A 239 2.75 4.30 -2.08
N SER A 240 2.45 5.61 -2.06
CA SER A 240 2.98 6.55 -3.05
C SER A 240 4.51 6.65 -2.99
N GLY A 241 5.11 6.52 -1.80
CA GLY A 241 6.56 6.41 -1.62
C GLY A 241 7.23 5.18 -2.25
N LEU A 242 6.48 4.14 -2.65
CA LEU A 242 7.01 2.96 -3.35
C LEU A 242 6.82 2.99 -4.88
N VAL A 243 6.19 4.03 -5.44
CA VAL A 243 5.99 4.16 -6.89
C VAL A 243 7.33 4.18 -7.64
N GLY A 244 7.44 3.34 -8.68
CA GLY A 244 8.68 3.15 -9.45
C GLY A 244 9.70 2.18 -8.81
N THR A 245 9.43 1.64 -7.62
CA THR A 245 10.31 0.64 -6.97
C THR A 245 9.88 -0.80 -7.31
N PRO A 246 10.78 -1.80 -7.24
CA PRO A 246 10.44 -3.21 -7.38
C PRO A 246 9.72 -3.79 -6.13
N TYR A 247 9.12 -2.95 -5.29
CA TYR A 247 8.37 -3.36 -4.10
C TYR A 247 6.88 -2.97 -4.19
N LEU A 248 6.49 -2.18 -5.20
CA LEU A 248 5.10 -1.96 -5.54
C LEU A 248 4.59 -3.17 -6.35
N PRO A 249 3.48 -3.84 -5.97
CA PRO A 249 2.88 -4.90 -6.77
C PRO A 249 2.20 -4.33 -8.01
N ASP A 250 1.93 -5.17 -9.01
CA ASP A 250 1.04 -4.77 -10.10
C ASP A 250 -0.43 -4.74 -9.64
N PHE A 251 -1.12 -3.67 -10.04
CA PHE A 251 -2.51 -3.38 -9.66
C PHE A 251 -3.52 -3.78 -10.74
N THR A 252 -3.09 -4.41 -11.84
CA THR A 252 -3.97 -4.89 -12.92
C THR A 252 -5.03 -5.85 -12.37
N GLY A 253 -6.30 -5.46 -12.44
CA GLY A 253 -7.42 -6.21 -11.89
C GLY A 253 -7.47 -6.28 -10.35
N ALA A 254 -6.74 -5.40 -9.64
CA ALA A 254 -6.76 -5.32 -8.18
C ALA A 254 -7.92 -4.45 -7.68
N VAL A 255 -8.41 -4.72 -6.48
CA VAL A 255 -9.18 -3.74 -5.70
C VAL A 255 -8.16 -2.95 -4.89
N LEU A 256 -8.04 -1.66 -5.16
CA LEU A 256 -7.16 -0.75 -4.42
C LEU A 256 -7.84 -0.31 -3.13
N PHE A 257 -7.16 -0.38 -1.98
CA PHE A 257 -7.60 0.29 -0.76
C PHE A 257 -6.60 1.33 -0.27
N LEU A 258 -7.10 2.46 0.23
CA LEU A 258 -6.30 3.59 0.70
C LEU A 258 -6.82 4.12 2.04
N GLU A 259 -5.90 4.43 2.95
CA GLU A 259 -6.16 5.15 4.20
C GLU A 259 -5.01 6.15 4.45
N ASP A 260 -5.20 7.16 5.31
CA ASP A 260 -4.07 7.96 5.78
C ASP A 260 -4.34 8.68 7.13
N THR A 261 -3.34 9.43 7.62
CA THR A 261 -3.46 10.17 8.87
C THR A 261 -2.62 11.45 8.94
N ASN A 262 -3.16 12.50 9.58
CA ASN A 262 -2.50 13.79 9.86
C ASN A 262 -1.93 14.52 8.62
N GLU A 263 -2.48 14.26 7.43
CA GLU A 263 -1.99 14.84 6.18
C GLU A 263 -2.91 15.94 5.60
N SER A 264 -2.29 16.98 5.03
CA SER A 264 -3.02 18.10 4.39
C SER A 264 -3.62 17.71 3.05
N GLU A 265 -4.69 18.40 2.65
CA GLU A 265 -5.44 18.17 1.42
C GLU A 265 -4.59 18.19 0.15
N TYR A 266 -3.66 19.14 0.03
CA TYR A 266 -2.79 19.26 -1.14
C TYR A 266 -1.77 18.11 -1.21
N ARG A 267 -1.49 17.44 -0.08
CA ARG A 267 -0.59 16.28 -0.03
C ARG A 267 -1.34 15.03 -0.44
N ILE A 268 -2.56 14.82 0.07
CA ILE A 268 -3.46 13.76 -0.40
C ILE A 268 -3.67 13.90 -1.92
N ASP A 269 -3.99 15.10 -2.42
CA ASP A 269 -4.17 15.38 -3.84
C ASP A 269 -2.91 15.08 -4.67
N ARG A 270 -1.73 15.55 -4.21
CA ARG A 270 -0.43 15.25 -4.82
C ARG A 270 -0.13 13.74 -4.87
N MET A 271 -0.47 13.00 -3.82
CA MET A 271 -0.18 11.56 -3.74
C MET A 271 -1.16 10.74 -4.59
N LEU A 272 -2.44 11.08 -4.62
CA LEU A 272 -3.42 10.48 -5.55
C LEU A 272 -3.05 10.79 -7.01
N THR A 273 -2.66 12.04 -7.31
CA THR A 273 -2.13 12.44 -8.62
C THR A 273 -0.88 11.63 -9.00
N GLN A 274 0.00 11.31 -8.06
CA GLN A 274 1.17 10.46 -8.31
C GLN A 274 0.77 9.01 -8.67
N LEU A 275 -0.30 8.47 -8.07
CA LEU A 275 -0.84 7.15 -8.46
C LEU A 275 -1.52 7.19 -9.83
N ALA A 276 -2.22 8.27 -10.16
CA ALA A 276 -2.80 8.50 -11.49
C ALA A 276 -1.72 8.58 -12.58
N LEU A 277 -0.67 9.40 -12.37
CA LEU A 277 0.45 9.55 -13.30
C LEU A 277 1.30 8.26 -13.45
N ALA A 278 1.26 7.36 -12.46
CA ALA A 278 1.87 6.04 -12.54
C ALA A 278 0.97 4.98 -13.22
N GLY A 279 -0.22 5.35 -13.68
CA GLY A 279 -1.18 4.44 -14.32
C GLY A 279 -1.76 3.38 -13.37
N VAL A 280 -1.85 3.67 -12.06
CA VAL A 280 -2.46 2.76 -11.08
C VAL A 280 -3.97 2.74 -11.25
N PHE A 281 -4.60 3.92 -11.40
CA PHE A 281 -6.05 4.03 -11.54
C PHE A 281 -6.59 3.49 -12.87
N ASP A 282 -5.77 3.42 -13.92
CA ASP A 282 -6.13 2.79 -15.20
C ASP A 282 -6.17 1.26 -15.15
N LYS A 283 -5.64 0.65 -14.08
CA LYS A 283 -5.42 -0.79 -13.95
C LYS A 283 -6.34 -1.48 -12.95
N VAL A 284 -6.81 -0.77 -11.94
CA VAL A 284 -7.62 -1.32 -10.85
C VAL A 284 -9.02 -1.73 -11.33
N ALA A 285 -9.57 -2.77 -10.72
CA ALA A 285 -10.97 -3.19 -10.91
C ALA A 285 -11.94 -2.35 -10.05
N GLY A 286 -11.45 -1.66 -9.02
CA GLY A 286 -12.24 -0.80 -8.12
C GLY A 286 -11.40 -0.20 -7.00
N VAL A 287 -11.97 0.78 -6.28
CA VAL A 287 -11.27 1.57 -5.25
C VAL A 287 -12.10 1.66 -3.96
N VAL A 288 -11.43 1.51 -2.81
CA VAL A 288 -12.02 1.70 -1.48
C VAL A 288 -11.18 2.70 -0.70
N PHE A 289 -11.77 3.83 -0.33
CA PHE A 289 -11.14 4.76 0.61
C PHE A 289 -11.64 4.51 2.03
N GLY A 290 -10.70 4.31 2.96
CA GLY A 290 -10.98 4.15 4.37
C GLY A 290 -11.16 5.49 5.07
N GLN A 291 -10.50 5.63 6.22
CA GLN A 291 -10.48 6.84 7.02
C GLN A 291 -9.23 7.68 6.71
N CYS A 292 -9.36 9.01 6.82
CA CYS A 292 -8.24 9.95 6.78
C CYS A 292 -8.18 10.70 8.12
N THR A 293 -7.63 10.06 9.15
CA THR A 293 -7.78 10.55 10.54
C THR A 293 -6.92 11.79 10.76
N ASN A 294 -7.53 12.89 11.20
CA ASN A 294 -6.91 14.23 11.29
C ASN A 294 -6.37 14.77 9.95
N CYS A 295 -6.84 14.26 8.80
CA CYS A 295 -6.51 14.90 7.53
C CYS A 295 -7.35 16.17 7.38
N THR A 296 -6.71 17.33 7.43
CA THR A 296 -7.37 18.64 7.44
C THR A 296 -6.57 19.68 6.66
N ASN A 297 -7.27 20.70 6.17
CA ASN A 297 -6.64 21.94 5.72
C ASN A 297 -6.23 22.76 6.97
N PRO A 298 -4.92 22.99 7.22
CA PRO A 298 -4.46 23.73 8.40
C PRO A 298 -4.69 25.25 8.28
N ASP A 299 -4.78 25.79 7.07
CA ASP A 299 -4.93 27.22 6.80
C ASP A 299 -6.42 27.66 6.80
N GLY A 300 -7.35 26.70 6.72
CA GLY A 300 -8.79 26.89 6.96
C GLY A 300 -9.55 27.80 5.98
N GLY A 301 -8.88 28.36 4.97
CA GLY A 301 -9.45 29.36 4.07
C GLY A 301 -10.37 28.79 2.99
N PHE A 302 -11.42 29.55 2.64
CA PHE A 302 -12.39 29.27 1.56
C PHE A 302 -11.78 29.09 0.16
N SER A 303 -10.48 29.34 -0.03
CA SER A 303 -9.78 29.22 -1.31
C SER A 303 -9.20 27.83 -1.58
N ASN A 304 -9.17 26.96 -0.57
CA ASN A 304 -8.62 25.61 -0.65
C ASN A 304 -9.74 24.57 -0.70
N PHE A 305 -9.44 23.39 -1.24
CA PHE A 305 -10.35 22.24 -1.19
C PHE A 305 -10.45 21.67 0.23
N THR A 306 -11.56 21.00 0.52
CA THR A 306 -11.63 19.99 1.57
C THR A 306 -11.00 18.67 1.10
N ILE A 307 -10.62 17.78 2.03
CA ILE A 307 -10.30 16.38 1.72
C ILE A 307 -11.40 15.75 0.88
N TYR A 308 -12.66 16.06 1.20
CA TYR A 308 -13.80 15.52 0.48
C TYR A 308 -13.81 15.95 -0.99
N GLU A 309 -13.58 17.22 -1.31
CA GLU A 309 -13.50 17.68 -2.71
C GLU A 309 -12.29 17.11 -3.45
N VAL A 310 -11.14 16.92 -2.79
CA VAL A 310 -9.99 16.21 -3.38
C VAL A 310 -10.39 14.78 -3.80
N LEU A 311 -11.08 14.04 -2.93
CA LEU A 311 -11.51 12.67 -3.25
C LEU A 311 -12.56 12.63 -4.36
N ASP A 312 -13.53 13.56 -4.42
CA ASP A 312 -14.48 13.64 -5.55
C ASP A 312 -13.75 13.92 -6.88
N ARG A 313 -12.75 14.81 -6.88
CA ARG A 313 -12.00 15.18 -8.07
C ARG A 313 -11.10 14.05 -8.58
N GLN A 314 -10.52 13.27 -7.67
CA GLN A 314 -9.64 12.15 -8.00
C GLN A 314 -10.42 10.86 -8.34
N PHE A 315 -11.56 10.61 -7.71
CA PHE A 315 -12.31 9.35 -7.88
C PHE A 315 -13.60 9.46 -8.70
N GLY A 316 -14.25 10.63 -8.79
CA GLY A 316 -15.46 10.83 -9.60
C GLY A 316 -15.24 10.75 -11.11
N GLY A 317 -13.97 10.77 -11.57
CA GLY A 317 -13.59 10.50 -12.96
C GLY A 317 -13.34 9.01 -13.28
N LEU A 318 -13.34 8.13 -12.27
CA LEU A 318 -13.11 6.70 -12.47
C LEU A 318 -14.32 6.02 -13.12
N LYS A 319 -14.06 4.97 -13.88
CA LYS A 319 -15.09 4.14 -14.56
C LYS A 319 -15.24 2.76 -13.90
N VAL A 320 -14.83 2.68 -12.64
CA VAL A 320 -14.80 1.46 -11.82
C VAL A 320 -15.41 1.76 -10.46
N PRO A 321 -16.06 0.77 -9.80
CA PRO A 321 -16.68 0.98 -8.50
C PRO A 321 -15.72 1.59 -7.48
N ALA A 322 -16.14 2.73 -6.91
CA ALA A 322 -15.31 3.56 -6.06
C ALA A 322 -16.15 4.15 -4.93
N PHE A 323 -15.79 3.87 -3.67
CA PHE A 323 -16.48 4.42 -2.51
C PHE A 323 -15.56 4.70 -1.32
N GLN A 324 -16.04 5.51 -0.38
CA GLN A 324 -15.42 5.82 0.91
C GLN A 324 -16.31 5.38 2.07
N GLY A 325 -15.70 5.00 3.20
CA GLY A 325 -16.37 4.90 4.51
C GLY A 325 -16.01 3.68 5.35
N LEU A 326 -15.30 2.67 4.80
CA LEU A 326 -14.91 1.50 5.60
C LEU A 326 -14.02 1.91 6.77
N GLN A 327 -14.12 1.16 7.86
CA GLN A 327 -13.39 1.40 9.11
C GLN A 327 -11.91 0.95 9.02
N ILE A 328 -11.25 1.26 7.91
CA ILE A 328 -9.84 0.94 7.64
C ILE A 328 -9.03 2.22 7.85
N GLY A 329 -8.04 2.18 8.72
CA GLY A 329 -7.07 3.26 8.93
C GLY A 329 -6.82 3.57 10.40
N HIS A 330 -6.29 4.77 10.68
CA HIS A 330 -5.84 5.22 12.00
C HIS A 330 -6.98 5.57 12.99
N ILE A 331 -7.90 4.63 13.23
CA ILE A 331 -9.04 4.76 14.16
C ILE A 331 -9.04 3.66 15.22
N ALA A 332 -9.74 3.87 16.34
CA ALA A 332 -9.75 2.92 17.46
C ALA A 332 -10.40 1.56 17.08
N ALA A 333 -11.49 1.57 16.32
CA ALA A 333 -12.18 0.36 15.86
C ALA A 333 -11.68 -0.10 14.47
N GLN A 334 -10.37 -0.06 14.24
CA GLN A 334 -9.76 -0.41 12.95
C GLN A 334 -10.10 -1.85 12.54
N ALA A 335 -10.69 -1.98 11.35
CA ALA A 335 -10.87 -3.24 10.66
C ALA A 335 -9.52 -3.81 10.20
N SER A 336 -9.31 -5.09 10.48
CA SER A 336 -8.24 -5.88 9.88
C SER A 336 -8.68 -6.33 8.49
N VAL A 337 -7.85 -6.13 7.47
CA VAL A 337 -8.12 -6.53 6.08
C VAL A 337 -6.93 -7.27 5.47
N PRO A 338 -7.14 -8.34 4.69
CA PRO A 338 -6.05 -9.14 4.16
C PRO A 338 -5.48 -8.56 2.86
N VAL A 339 -4.15 -8.42 2.78
CA VAL A 339 -3.46 -7.93 1.59
C VAL A 339 -3.06 -9.11 0.69
N GLY A 340 -3.34 -9.00 -0.61
CA GLY A 340 -2.99 -9.95 -1.67
C GLY A 340 -4.07 -10.99 -2.01
N LEU A 341 -5.12 -11.12 -1.20
CA LEU A 341 -6.24 -12.06 -1.37
C LEU A 341 -7.40 -11.47 -2.17
N PRO A 342 -8.24 -12.29 -2.84
CA PRO A 342 -9.36 -11.81 -3.61
C PRO A 342 -10.53 -11.34 -2.73
N VAL A 343 -11.06 -10.16 -3.07
CA VAL A 343 -12.27 -9.58 -2.48
C VAL A 343 -13.28 -9.27 -3.58
N GLU A 344 -14.54 -9.12 -3.17
CA GLU A 344 -15.60 -8.44 -3.90
C GLU A 344 -15.91 -7.13 -3.20
N ILE A 345 -16.20 -6.07 -3.96
CA ILE A 345 -16.75 -4.82 -3.43
C ILE A 345 -18.09 -4.50 -4.09
N ASP A 346 -18.93 -3.81 -3.34
CA ASP A 346 -20.16 -3.17 -3.81
C ASP A 346 -20.14 -1.72 -3.35
N ALA A 347 -20.02 -0.79 -4.30
CA ALA A 347 -19.89 0.63 -4.02
C ALA A 347 -21.24 1.32 -3.74
N ASP A 348 -22.37 0.70 -4.09
CA ASP A 348 -23.71 1.22 -3.82
C ASP A 348 -24.22 0.77 -2.44
N ALA A 349 -23.88 -0.45 -2.02
CA ALA A 349 -24.11 -0.94 -0.65
C ALA A 349 -23.07 -0.44 0.36
N GLY A 350 -21.85 -0.11 -0.12
CA GLY A 350 -20.72 0.25 0.72
C GLY A 350 -20.10 -0.96 1.42
N THR A 351 -19.86 -2.05 0.68
CA THR A 351 -19.31 -3.29 1.24
C THR A 351 -18.01 -3.72 0.58
N MET A 352 -17.23 -4.49 1.34
CA MET A 352 -16.14 -5.32 0.84
C MET A 352 -16.27 -6.71 1.47
N ARG A 353 -16.20 -7.77 0.68
CA ARG A 353 -16.38 -9.16 1.10
C ARG A 353 -15.16 -9.98 0.74
N LEU A 354 -14.57 -10.65 1.73
CA LEU A 354 -13.48 -11.60 1.49
C LEU A 354 -14.02 -12.83 0.75
N LEU A 355 -13.36 -13.24 -0.36
CA LEU A 355 -13.84 -14.35 -1.19
C LEU A 355 -13.26 -15.71 -0.81
N GLU A 356 -12.14 -15.75 -0.09
CA GLU A 356 -11.54 -16.97 0.44
C GLU A 356 -10.76 -16.69 1.73
N PRO A 357 -10.57 -17.68 2.63
CA PRO A 357 -9.86 -17.46 3.90
C PRO A 357 -8.47 -16.89 3.73
N ALA A 358 -8.06 -15.98 4.62
CA ALA A 358 -6.74 -15.33 4.57
C ALA A 358 -5.57 -16.25 4.95
N VAL A 359 -5.87 -17.33 5.66
CA VAL A 359 -4.92 -18.31 6.22
C VAL A 359 -5.34 -19.73 5.84
N SER A 360 -4.42 -20.69 5.97
CA SER A 360 -4.72 -22.14 5.88
C SER A 360 -5.05 -22.73 7.25
#